data_AF-A0A392TLT2-F1
#
_entry.id   AF-A0A392TLT2-F1
#
_cell.length_a   1.000
_cell.length_b   1.000
_cell.length_c   1.000
_cell.angle_alpha   90.00
_cell.angle_beta   90.00
_cell.angle_gamma   90.00
#
_symmetry.space_group_name_H-M   'P 1'
#
loop_
_entity.id
_entity.type
_entity.pdbx_description
1 polymer ?
#
loop_
_entity_poly.entity_id
_entity_poly.type
_entity_poly.pdbx_seq_one_letter_code
_entity_poly.pdbx_strand_id
1 'polypeptide(L)'
;IIQPRIQQAGLAKEVIHAVCSTVDKDTAGAFAMLVWVLWNNRNNNVWNDAHETGRNLGLKARHLWEEWAVIQHVQHGRMSEQQQQQLS
;
A
#
# COMPACT_ATOMS: atom_id res chain seq x y z
N ILE A 1 -2.73 14.34 -26.65
CA ILE A 1 -2.46 13.08 -25.89
C ILE A 1 -2.10 13.33 -24.41
N ILE A 2 -1.41 14.43 -24.05
CA ILE A 2 -0.97 14.69 -22.66
C ILE A 2 -2.10 15.15 -21.73
N GLN A 3 -3.03 15.97 -22.23
CA GLN A 3 -4.09 16.59 -21.44
C GLN A 3 -5.01 15.61 -20.68
N PRO A 4 -5.47 14.49 -21.28
CA PRO A 4 -6.26 13.48 -20.55
C PRO A 4 -5.48 12.79 -19.43
N ARG A 5 -4.17 12.60 -19.60
CA ARG A 5 -3.31 11.95 -18.59
C ARG A 5 -3.11 12.86 -17.36
N ILE A 6 -3.01 14.17 -17.58
CA ILE A 6 -2.93 15.16 -16.50
C ILE A 6 -4.24 15.19 -15.70
N GLN A 7 -5.39 15.13 -16.37
CA GLN A 7 -6.69 15.05 -15.69
C GLN A 7 -6.85 13.76 -14.87
N GLN A 8 -6.43 12.61 -15.42
CA GLN A 8 -6.43 11.34 -14.69
C GLN A 8 -5.49 11.35 -13.47
N ALA A 9 -4.31 11.99 -13.58
CA ALA A 9 -3.40 12.15 -12.45
C ALA A 9 -3.99 13.05 -11.35
N GLY A 10 -4.73 14.10 -11.71
CA GLY A 10 -5.49 14.92 -10.76
C GLY A 10 -6.52 14.08 -9.99
N LEU A 11 -7.26 13.23 -10.69
CA LEU A 11 -8.27 12.34 -10.12
C LEU A 11 -7.66 11.30 -9.17
N ALA A 12 -6.51 10.72 -9.53
CA ALA A 12 -5.82 9.77 -8.67
C ALA A 12 -5.34 10.42 -7.36
N LYS A 13 -4.75 11.62 -7.44
CA LYS A 13 -4.33 12.38 -6.25
C LYS A 13 -5.50 12.65 -5.31
N GLU A 14 -6.63 13.09 -5.86
CA GLU A 14 -7.83 13.41 -5.08
C GLU A 14 -8.39 12.18 -4.38
N VAL A 15 -8.48 11.05 -5.07
CA VAL A 15 -8.93 9.77 -4.48
C VAL A 15 -7.98 9.31 -3.38
N ILE A 16 -6.66 9.35 -3.61
CA ILE A 16 -5.68 8.95 -2.60
C ILE A 16 -5.81 9.83 -1.36
N HIS A 17 -5.90 11.15 -1.55
CA HIS A 17 -6.07 12.09 -0.44
C HIS A 17 -7.38 11.83 0.32
N ALA A 18 -8.50 11.65 -0.39
CA ALA A 18 -9.80 11.38 0.22
C ALA A 18 -9.77 10.11 1.07
N VAL A 19 -9.23 9.00 0.54
CA VAL A 19 -9.14 7.75 1.28
C VAL A 19 -8.24 7.93 2.51
N CYS A 20 -7.00 8.39 2.35
CA CYS A 20 -6.05 8.50 3.46
C CYS A 20 -6.45 9.52 4.54
N SER A 21 -7.34 10.46 4.25
CA SER A 21 -7.82 11.46 5.21
C SER A 21 -9.12 11.07 5.93
N THR A 22 -9.86 10.07 5.44
CA THR A 22 -11.20 9.71 5.96
C THR A 22 -11.27 8.33 6.59
N VAL A 23 -10.39 7.40 6.20
CA VAL A 23 -10.40 6.03 6.72
C VAL A 23 -9.36 5.82 7.81
N ASP A 24 -9.52 4.74 8.58
CA ASP A 24 -8.57 4.34 9.61
C ASP A 24 -7.21 3.92 9.03
N LYS A 25 -6.20 3.83 9.90
CA LYS A 25 -4.82 3.52 9.48
C LYS A 25 -4.69 2.17 8.77
N ASP A 26 -5.47 1.17 9.15
CA ASP A 26 -5.37 -0.16 8.57
C ASP A 26 -5.96 -0.18 7.15
N THR A 27 -7.13 0.43 7.00
CA THR A 27 -7.76 0.59 5.67
C THR A 27 -6.91 1.47 4.75
N ALA A 28 -6.34 2.55 5.26
CA ALA A 28 -5.46 3.44 4.49
C ALA A 28 -4.18 2.72 4.04
N GLY A 29 -3.59 1.89 4.92
CA GLY A 29 -2.41 1.10 4.62
C GLY A 29 -2.66 0.01 3.58
N ALA A 30 -3.79 -0.71 3.69
CA ALA A 30 -4.21 -1.68 2.68
C ALA A 30 -4.42 -1.02 1.31
N PHE A 31 -5.03 0.17 1.28
CA PHE A 31 -5.20 0.95 0.07
C PHE A 31 -3.85 1.41 -0.52
N ALA A 32 -2.92 1.88 0.31
CA ALA A 32 -1.58 2.27 -0.13
C ALA A 32 -0.82 1.08 -0.76
N MET A 33 -0.91 -0.12 -0.17
CA MET A 33 -0.33 -1.34 -0.75
C MET A 33 -0.96 -1.69 -2.11
N LEU A 34 -2.28 -1.51 -2.26
CA LEU A 34 -2.95 -1.71 -3.55
C LEU A 34 -2.43 -0.74 -4.62
N VAL A 35 -2.32 0.56 -4.29
CA VAL A 35 -1.77 1.57 -5.20
C VAL A 35 -0.33 1.22 -5.60
N TRP A 36 0.49 0.78 -4.65
CA TRP A 36 1.86 0.33 -4.91
C TRP A 36 1.93 -0.86 -5.86
N VAL A 37 1.12 -1.90 -5.63
CA VAL A 37 1.08 -3.11 -6.48
C VAL A 37 0.61 -2.78 -7.89
N LEU A 38 -0.41 -1.91 -8.03
CA LEU A 38 -0.89 -1.45 -9.34
C LEU A 38 0.19 -0.68 -10.09
N TRP A 39 0.89 0.23 -9.40
CA TRP A 39 2.03 0.96 -9.95
C TRP A 39 3.15 0.02 -10.40
N ASN A 40 3.52 -0.96 -9.57
CA ASN A 40 4.53 -1.95 -9.89
C ASN A 40 4.16 -2.78 -11.12
N ASN A 41 2.91 -3.26 -11.21
CA ASN A 41 2.42 -3.99 -12.37
C ASN A 41 2.43 -3.14 -13.65
N ARG A 42 2.07 -1.85 -13.53
CA ARG A 42 2.14 -0.92 -14.66
C ARG A 42 3.57 -0.74 -15.15
N ASN A 43 4.53 -0.63 -14.24
CA ASN A 43 5.95 -0.52 -14.59
C ASN A 43 6.47 -1.80 -15.24
N ASN A 44 6.11 -2.98 -14.72
CA ASN A 44 6.49 -4.25 -15.35
C ASN A 44 5.95 -4.37 -16.78
N ASN A 45 4.74 -3.87 -17.05
CA ASN A 45 4.22 -3.85 -18.40
C ASN A 45 5.03 -2.92 -19.31
N VAL A 46 5.39 -1.72 -18.82
CA VAL A 46 6.19 -0.75 -19.59
C VAL A 46 7.60 -1.24 -19.88
N TRP A 47 8.25 -1.89 -18.90
CA TRP A 47 9.68 -2.22 -18.98
C TRP A 47 9.96 -3.66 -19.39
N ASN A 48 9.04 -4.59 -19.13
CA ASN A 48 9.26 -6.02 -19.28
C ASN A 48 8.18 -6.72 -20.13
N ASP A 49 7.20 -6.00 -20.68
CA ASP A 49 6.04 -6.54 -21.40
C ASP A 49 5.25 -7.60 -20.61
N ALA A 50 5.35 -7.55 -19.28
CA ALA A 50 4.74 -8.49 -18.37
C ALA A 50 3.66 -7.79 -17.54
N HIS A 51 2.48 -8.40 -17.45
CA HIS A 51 1.41 -7.90 -16.59
C HIS A 51 0.63 -9.04 -15.93
N GLU A 52 0.28 -8.85 -14.67
CA GLU A 52 -0.64 -9.70 -13.94
C GLU A 52 -2.08 -9.19 -14.10
N THR A 53 -3.07 -10.07 -13.94
CA THR A 53 -4.49 -9.73 -14.00
C THR A 53 -4.95 -8.99 -12.74
N GLY A 54 -5.95 -8.11 -12.88
CA GLY A 54 -6.42 -7.24 -11.78
C GLY A 54 -6.83 -7.98 -10.50
N ARG A 55 -7.45 -9.17 -10.61
CA ARG A 55 -7.83 -9.98 -9.44
C ARG A 55 -6.60 -10.46 -8.67
N ASN A 56 -5.55 -10.88 -9.37
CA ASN A 56 -4.31 -11.36 -8.76
C ASN A 56 -3.59 -10.20 -8.03
N LEU A 57 -3.63 -8.99 -8.60
CA LEU A 57 -3.07 -7.80 -7.98
C LEU A 57 -3.76 -7.44 -6.66
N GLY A 58 -5.10 -7.54 -6.61
CA GLY A 58 -5.85 -7.30 -5.37
C GLY A 58 -5.51 -8.30 -4.27
N LEU A 59 -5.40 -9.58 -4.61
CA LEU A 59 -4.98 -10.63 -3.67
C LEU A 59 -3.54 -10.41 -3.20
N LYS A 60 -2.63 -10.08 -4.11
CA LYS A 60 -1.22 -9.78 -3.80
C LYS A 60 -1.09 -8.59 -2.86
N ALA A 61 -1.81 -7.50 -3.12
CA ALA A 61 -1.80 -6.32 -2.26
C ALA A 61 -2.32 -6.63 -0.84
N ARG A 62 -3.41 -7.39 -0.74
CA ARG A 62 -3.98 -7.83 0.53
C ARG A 62 -3.00 -8.69 1.32
N HIS A 63 -2.38 -9.67 0.67
CA HIS A 63 -1.40 -10.56 1.29
C HIS A 63 -0.17 -9.79 1.80
N LEU A 64 0.40 -8.90 0.98
CA LEU A 64 1.55 -8.07 1.38
C LEU A 64 1.20 -7.14 2.55
N TRP A 65 -0.01 -6.61 2.60
CA TRP A 65 -0.47 -5.80 3.73
C TRP A 65 -0.59 -6.63 5.01
N GLU A 66 -1.16 -7.83 4.93
CA GLU A 66 -1.29 -8.74 6.07
C GLU A 66 0.08 -9.15 6.62
N GLU A 67 1.05 -9.48 5.75
CA GLU A 67 2.44 -9.76 6.17
C GLU A 67 3.07 -8.56 6.87
N TRP A 68 2.91 -7.36 6.31
CA TRP A 68 3.45 -6.14 6.91
C TRP A 68 2.82 -5.84 8.28
N ALA A 69 1.50 -5.99 8.41
CA ALA A 69 0.78 -5.78 9.66
C ALA A 69 1.28 -6.73 10.77
N VAL A 70 1.48 -8.01 10.43
CA VAL A 70 2.05 -8.99 11.37
C VAL A 70 3.44 -8.57 11.84
N ILE A 71 4.32 -8.14 10.92
CA ILE A 71 5.66 -7.66 11.25
C ILE A 71 5.60 -6.44 12.18
N GLN A 72 4.69 -5.50 11.92
CA GLN A 72 4.51 -4.33 12.78
C GLN A 72 4.09 -4.71 14.19
N HIS A 73 3.14 -5.62 14.35
CA HIS A 73 2.72 -6.09 15.67
C HIS A 73 3.86 -6.78 16.44
N VAL A 74 4.67 -7.61 15.77
CA VAL A 74 5.84 -8.27 16.36
C VAL A 74 6.90 -7.24 16.79
N GLN A 75 7.17 -6.24 15.95
CA GLN A 75 8.14 -5.19 16.27
C GLN A 75 7.70 -4.33 17.46
N HIS A 76 6.42 -3.91 17.48
CA HIS A 76 5.88 -3.14 18.60
C HIS A 76 5.93 -3.93 19.91
N GLY A 77 5.60 -5.22 19.89
CA GLY A 77 5.67 -6.10 21.07
C GLY A 77 7.08 -6.20 21.66
N ARG A 78 8.09 -6.43 20.80
CA ARG A 78 9.50 -6.47 21.22
C ARG A 78 10.00 -5.14 21.79
N MET A 79 9.55 -4.03 21.22
CA MET A 79 9.99 -2.69 21.65
C MET A 79 9.42 -2.35 23.04
N SER A 80 8.18 -2.77 23.34
CA SER A 80 7.59 -2.65 24.67
C SER A 80 8.28 -3.53 25.72
N GLU A 81 8.68 -4.76 25.38
CA GLU A 81 9.44 -5.64 26.29
C GLU A 81 10.81 -5.05 26.66
N GLN A 82 11.51 -4.44 25.69
CA GLN A 82 12.80 -3.79 25.92
C GLN A 82 12.69 -2.55 26.83
N GLN A 83 11.64 -1.74 26.67
CA GLN A 83 11.41 -0.60 27.57
C GLN A 83 11.09 -1.05 29.00
N GLN A 84 10.38 -2.18 29.17
CA GLN A 84 10.00 -2.67 30.49
C GLN A 84 11.19 -3.28 31.26
N GLN A 85 12.19 -3.85 30.57
CA GLN A 85 13.45 -4.33 31.17
C GLN A 85 14.45 -3.21 31.51
N GLN A 86 14.38 -2.05 30.86
CA GLN A 86 15.24 -0.90 31.21
C GLN A 86 14.74 -0.09 32.41
N LEU A 87 13.47 -0.27 32.79
CA LEU A 87 12.83 0.42 33.92
C LEU A 87 12.79 -0.42 35.21
N SER A 88 13.29 -1.66 35.19
CA SER A 88 13.44 -2.55 36.36
C SER A 88 14.89 -2.69 36.79
#